data_AF-C5ARQ2-F1
#
_entry.id   AF-C5ARQ2-F1
#
_cell.length_a   1.000
_cell.length_b   1.000
_cell.length_c   1.000
_cell.angle_alpha   90.00
_cell.angle_beta   90.00
_cell.angle_gamma   90.00
#
_symmetry.space_group_name_H-M   'P 1'
#
loop_
_entity.id
_entity.type
_entity.pdbx_description
1 polymer ?
#
loop_
_entity_poly.entity_id
_entity_poly.type
_entity_poly.pdbx_seq_one_letter_code
_entity_poly.pdbx_strand_id
1 'polypeptide(L)'
;MSENDEMFVVELESVDRELEVDGNGAIETFEVRFNCARPNCSLEVHVTFDVKDVTTLEVVPRAMAEMRRAFSALSEQSAGWGGSAPTM
;
A
#
# COMPACT_ATOMS: atom_id res chain seq x y z
N MET A 1 -18.36 -7.26 23.83
CA MET A 1 -16.90 -7.40 23.78
C MET A 1 -16.47 -6.77 22.46
N SER A 2 -15.61 -5.77 22.55
CA SER A 2 -15.49 -4.67 21.60
C SER A 2 -14.80 -5.11 20.31
N GLU A 3 -15.33 -4.74 19.15
CA GLU A 3 -14.75 -4.93 17.79
C GLU A 3 -13.41 -4.18 17.57
N ASN A 4 -12.76 -3.71 18.64
CA ASN A 4 -11.50 -2.97 18.60
C ASN A 4 -10.25 -3.87 18.49
N ASP A 5 -10.41 -5.19 18.40
CA ASP A 5 -9.31 -6.16 18.59
C ASP A 5 -8.66 -6.70 17.30
N GLU A 6 -8.91 -6.09 16.13
CA GLU A 6 -8.32 -6.57 14.86
C GLU A 6 -7.75 -5.47 13.94
N MET A 7 -7.35 -4.30 14.49
CA MET A 7 -6.68 -3.29 13.67
C MET A 7 -5.23 -3.69 13.36
N PHE A 8 -4.81 -3.52 12.11
CA PHE A 8 -3.39 -3.58 11.76
C PHE A 8 -2.66 -2.36 12.33
N VAL A 9 -1.53 -2.59 12.97
CA VAL A 9 -0.52 -1.57 13.25
C VAL A 9 0.27 -1.38 11.96
N VAL A 10 0.35 -0.15 11.47
CA VAL A 10 1.10 0.21 10.25
C VAL A 10 2.34 0.98 10.65
N GLU A 11 3.51 0.45 10.30
CA GLU A 11 4.81 1.06 10.53
C GLU A 11 5.45 1.42 9.18
N LEU A 12 6.01 2.63 9.10
CA LEU A 12 6.80 3.05 7.94
C LEU A 12 8.22 2.49 8.10
N GLU A 13 8.66 1.67 7.14
CA GLU A 13 10.02 1.10 7.16
C GLU A 13 11.02 1.97 6.40
N SER A 14 10.71 2.32 5.14
CA SER A 14 11.59 3.14 4.32
C SER A 14 10.83 4.05 3.36
N VAL A 15 11.52 5.11 2.96
CA VAL A 15 11.15 6.00 1.86
C VAL A 15 12.40 6.14 1.01
N ASP A 16 12.43 5.45 -0.11
CA ASP A 16 13.56 5.42 -1.01
C ASP A 16 13.21 6.26 -2.25
N ARG A 17 14.18 7.06 -2.71
CA ARG A 17 14.06 7.89 -3.90
C ARG A 17 15.01 7.37 -4.96
N GLU A 18 14.47 7.03 -6.11
CA GLU A 18 15.23 6.64 -7.29
C GLU A 18 15.13 7.72 -8.37
N LEU A 19 16.26 7.99 -9.00
CA LEU A 19 16.37 8.94 -10.10
C LEU A 19 16.93 8.18 -11.29
N GLU A 20 16.05 7.80 -12.20
CA GLU A 20 16.43 7.21 -13.47
C GLU A 20 16.54 8.32 -14.52
N VAL A 21 17.67 8.36 -15.23
CA VAL A 21 17.83 9.25 -16.38
C VAL A 21 17.64 8.41 -17.63
N ASP A 22 16.50 8.58 -18.28
CA ASP A 22 16.26 7.98 -19.59
C ASP A 22 16.51 9.01 -20.70
N GLY A 23 16.48 8.56 -21.97
CA GLY A 23 16.68 9.44 -23.13
C GLY A 23 15.62 10.53 -23.29
N ASN A 24 14.60 10.57 -22.44
CA ASN A 24 13.42 11.43 -22.48
C ASN A 24 13.29 12.34 -21.24
N GLY A 25 14.18 12.21 -20.25
CA GLY A 25 14.25 13.04 -19.05
C GLY A 25 14.69 12.28 -17.80
N ALA A 26 14.73 12.99 -16.67
CA ALA A 26 14.86 12.34 -15.37
C ALA A 26 13.47 11.91 -14.90
N ILE A 27 13.30 10.61 -14.62
CA ILE A 27 12.15 10.05 -13.92
C ILE A 27 12.54 9.95 -12.45
N GLU A 28 11.77 10.63 -11.61
CA GLU A 28 11.88 10.54 -10.17
C GLU A 28 10.79 9.60 -9.66
N THR A 29 11.20 8.49 -9.08
CA THR A 29 10.31 7.48 -8.52
C THR A 29 10.57 7.39 -7.03
N PHE A 30 9.49 7.26 -6.26
CA PHE A 30 9.57 6.96 -4.84
C PHE A 30 9.06 5.56 -4.58
N GLU A 31 9.80 4.82 -3.77
CA GLU A 31 9.37 3.57 -3.18
C GLU A 31 9.14 3.80 -1.69
N VAL A 32 7.93 3.53 -1.21
CA VAL A 32 7.58 3.63 0.19
C VAL A 32 7.19 2.25 0.70
N ARG A 33 7.88 1.79 1.75
CA ARG A 33 7.66 0.47 2.35
C ARG A 33 6.96 0.59 3.68
N PHE A 34 5.86 -0.14 3.83
CA PHE A 34 5.12 -0.26 5.08
C PHE A 34 5.10 -1.71 5.55
N ASN A 35 5.23 -1.88 6.86
CA ASN A 35 4.98 -3.13 7.54
C ASN A 35 3.65 -3.01 8.30
N CYS A 36 2.71 -3.90 7.97
CA CYS A 36 1.38 -3.92 8.56
C CYS A 36 1.23 -5.21 9.36
N ALA A 37 1.14 -5.12 10.69
CA ALA A 37 1.08 -6.29 11.57
C ALA A 37 -0.13 -6.29 12.49
N ARG A 38 -0.64 -7.48 12.77
CA ARG A 38 -1.60 -7.81 13.84
C ARG A 38 -1.23 -9.18 14.43
N PRO A 39 -1.78 -9.62 15.58
CA PRO A 39 -1.26 -10.78 16.34
C PRO A 39 -1.01 -12.08 15.56
N ASN A 40 -1.74 -12.35 14.48
CA ASN A 40 -1.61 -13.58 13.67
C ASN A 40 -1.36 -13.31 12.18
N CYS A 41 -1.01 -12.09 11.80
CA CYS A 41 -0.86 -11.72 10.38
C CYS A 41 0.10 -10.54 10.22
N SER A 42 1.07 -10.69 9.33
CA SER A 42 1.95 -9.62 8.87
C SER A 42 1.81 -9.46 7.36
N LEU A 43 1.81 -8.22 6.90
CA LEU A 43 1.74 -7.84 5.50
C LEU A 43 2.83 -6.82 5.22
N GLU A 44 3.54 -7.00 4.12
CA GLU A 44 4.50 -6.02 3.62
C GLU A 44 3.86 -5.31 2.42
N VAL A 45 3.85 -3.98 2.43
CA VAL A 45 3.24 -3.17 1.39
C VAL A 45 4.29 -2.25 0.78
N HIS A 46 4.54 -2.43 -0.51
CA HIS A 46 5.44 -1.59 -1.30
C HIS A 46 4.59 -0.71 -2.21
N VAL A 47 4.76 0.61 -2.08
CA VAL A 47 4.04 1.58 -2.89
C VAL A 47 5.05 2.36 -3.70
N THR A 48 5.05 2.13 -5.01
CA THR A 48 5.91 2.80 -5.97
C THR A 48 5.10 3.76 -6.82
N PHE A 49 5.57 5.01 -6.96
CA PHE A 49 4.93 5.98 -7.84
C PHE A 49 5.92 7.01 -8.37
N ASP A 50 5.65 7.44 -9.60
CA ASP A 50 6.38 8.52 -10.24
C ASP A 50 5.94 9.87 -9.68
N VAL A 51 6.93 10.72 -9.46
CA VAL A 51 6.73 12.08 -8.97
C VAL A 51 7.15 13.05 -10.03
N LYS A 52 6.16 13.74 -10.61
CA LYS A 52 6.41 14.94 -11.41
C LYS A 52 6.39 16.22 -10.57
N ASP A 53 5.58 16.27 -9.50
CA ASP A 53 5.32 17.50 -8.72
C ASP A 53 4.91 17.24 -7.24
N VAL A 54 5.53 16.29 -6.54
CA VAL A 54 5.21 15.99 -5.11
C VAL A 54 6.34 16.49 -4.24
N THR A 55 6.01 17.26 -3.21
CA THR A 55 7.01 17.67 -2.22
C THR A 55 7.40 16.47 -1.36
N THR A 56 8.64 16.41 -0.86
CA THR A 56 9.11 15.28 -0.02
C THR A 56 8.20 15.01 1.20
N LEU A 57 7.52 16.05 1.71
CA LEU A 57 6.58 15.95 2.83
C LEU A 57 5.26 15.24 2.49
N GLU A 58 4.92 15.14 1.21
CA GLU A 58 3.66 14.55 0.72
C GLU A 58 3.82 13.09 0.27
N VAL A 59 5.06 12.57 0.21
CA VAL A 59 5.37 11.21 -0.24
C VAL A 59 4.67 10.16 0.61
N VAL A 60 4.82 10.21 1.94
CA VAL A 60 4.18 9.24 2.85
C VAL A 60 2.65 9.36 2.86
N PRO A 61 2.04 10.56 3.00
CA PRO A 61 0.59 10.70 2.87
C PRO A 61 0.02 10.18 1.56
N ARG A 62 0.71 10.40 0.44
CA ARG A 62 0.32 9.89 -0.87
C ARG A 62 0.38 8.36 -0.92
N ALA A 63 1.48 7.78 -0.44
CA ALA A 63 1.64 6.33 -0.39
C ALA A 63 0.54 5.65 0.45
N MET A 64 0.21 6.24 1.61
CA MET A 64 -0.90 5.79 2.46
C MET A 64 -2.26 5.88 1.75
N ALA A 65 -2.49 6.94 0.96
CA ALA A 65 -3.71 7.10 0.19
C ALA A 65 -3.84 6.03 -0.91
N GLU A 66 -2.77 5.70 -1.62
CA GLU A 66 -2.77 4.63 -2.62
C GLU A 66 -2.95 3.26 -1.97
N MET A 67 -2.26 2.99 -0.86
CA MET A 67 -2.46 1.76 -0.08
C MET A 67 -3.93 1.59 0.33
N ARG A 68 -4.58 2.65 0.83
CA ARG A 68 -6.01 2.62 1.17
C ARG A 68 -6.87 2.25 -0.04
N ARG A 69 -6.64 2.87 -1.20
CA ARG A 69 -7.40 2.56 -2.43
C ARG A 69 -7.20 1.12 -2.88
N ALA A 70 -5.96 0.62 -2.83
CA ALA A 70 -5.63 -0.76 -3.18
C ALA A 70 -6.37 -1.76 -2.27
N PHE A 71 -6.33 -1.56 -0.95
CA PHE A 71 -7.05 -2.42 -0.02
C PHE A 71 -8.57 -2.37 -0.21
N SER A 72 -9.15 -1.19 -0.49
CA SER A 72 -10.58 -1.10 -0.82
C SER A 72 -10.93 -1.89 -2.08
N ALA A 73 -10.14 -1.76 -3.15
CA ALA A 73 -10.37 -2.50 -4.40
C ALA A 73 -10.21 -4.02 -4.21
N LEU A 74 -9.21 -4.46 -3.43
CA LEU A 74 -9.03 -5.88 -3.09
C LEU A 74 -10.20 -6.42 -2.26
N SER A 75 -10.71 -5.62 -1.31
CA SER A 75 -11.90 -5.98 -0.53
C SER A 75 -13.11 -6.19 -1.44
N GLU A 76 -13.36 -5.28 -2.39
CA GLU A 76 -14.46 -5.38 -3.36
C GLU A 76 -14.32 -6.62 -4.25
N GLN A 77 -13.11 -6.91 -4.74
CA GLN A 77 -12.86 -8.10 -5.57
C GLN A 77 -13.02 -9.41 -4.79
N SER A 78 -12.54 -9.45 -3.55
CA SER A 78 -12.62 -10.64 -2.70
C SER A 78 -14.06 -10.98 -2.29
N ALA A 79 -14.94 -9.99 -2.18
CA ALA A 79 -16.37 -10.21 -1.96
C ALA A 79 -17.02 -11.04 -3.08
N GLY A 80 -16.49 -10.97 -4.30
CA GLY A 80 -16.93 -11.80 -5.43
C GLY A 80 -16.54 -13.27 -5.34
N TRP A 81 -15.60 -13.63 -4.45
CA TRP A 81 -15.10 -15.01 -4.32
C TRP A 81 -15.92 -15.87 -3.33
N GLY A 82 -16.80 -15.25 -2.53
CA GLY A 82 -17.60 -15.91 -1.50
C GLY A 82 -18.85 -16.68 -1.97
N GLY A 83 -19.04 -16.90 -3.27
CA GLY A 83 -20.30 -17.41 -3.84
C GLY A 83 -20.27 -18.80 -4.49
N SER A 84 -19.22 -19.60 -4.32
CA SER A 84 -19.18 -20.97 -4.89
C SER A 84 -18.35 -21.91 -4.03
N ALA A 85 -18.79 -22.17 -2.81
CA ALA A 85 -18.45 -23.43 -2.16
C ALA A 85 -19.29 -24.53 -2.83
N PRO A 86 -18.70 -25.57 -3.46
CA PRO A 86 -19.47 -26.73 -3.88
C PRO A 86 -19.97 -27.44 -2.62
N THR A 87 -21.28 -27.51 -2.46
CA THR A 87 -21.91 -28.46 -1.52
C THR A 87 -21.49 -29.87 -1.95
N MET A 88 -20.61 -30.50 -1.16
CA MET A 88 -20.51 -31.95 -1.08
C MET A 88 -21.48 -32.46 -0.01
#